data_AF-A0A382EI60-F1
#
_entry.id   AF-A0A382EI60-F1
#
_cell.length_a   1.000
_cell.length_b   1.000
_cell.length_c   1.000
_cell.angle_alpha   90.00
_cell.angle_beta   90.00
_cell.angle_gamma   90.00
#
_symmetry.space_group_name_H-M   'P 1'
#
loop_
_entity.id
_entity.type
_entity.pdbx_description
1 polymer ?
#
loop_
_entity_poly.entity_id
_entity_poly.type
_entity_poly.pdbx_seq_one_letter_code
_entity_poly.pdbx_strand_id
1 'polypeptide(L)'
;MSNNISSSLALKLGITFSFLFSGLIWLTDLLWLQEPLLLPKPDGFAFWYKWQLLNPDFISRSSAWGLYLGHQIVIWWLIFKAQASKPKYISGLHWFNVAALMANALFISLHLVQTHLFYDGLAQDVTEESAQYSVIVLLIVVLMMENQRRGLFFGKPLDFVTRASQGLRKYHGYYFAWATIYTFWYHPMVMTQGHLLGFFYMFLILLQGSLFFTRAHLNPKWTIFVEVVVVIHALLVALMNSHNWPMFLFGFLGVFMVTQMYGLPLSQKMRWLLWSLFVGLIVVVYNFKGWEQAYEVIFVAGTEWAFVLLVSGLILFFQSDFIRKLAPLKKTKS
;
A
#
# COMPACT_ATOMS: atom_id res chain seq x y z
N MET A 1 -6.71 8.90 36.42
CA MET A 1 -7.52 7.97 35.61
C MET A 1 -7.43 8.44 34.16
N SER A 2 -6.48 7.94 33.36
CA SER A 2 -6.44 8.30 31.93
C SER A 2 -7.53 7.50 31.22
N ASN A 3 -8.47 8.18 30.57
CA ASN A 3 -9.39 7.54 29.63
C ASN A 3 -8.56 6.96 28.47
N ASN A 4 -8.14 5.71 28.61
CA ASN A 4 -7.31 5.04 27.62
C ASN A 4 -8.21 4.70 26.42
N ILE A 5 -8.09 5.50 25.35
CA ILE A 5 -8.73 5.23 24.05
C ILE A 5 -8.36 3.80 23.62
N SER A 6 -9.38 2.97 23.37
CA SER A 6 -9.14 1.61 22.87
C SER A 6 -8.64 1.65 21.42
N SER A 7 -7.82 0.68 21.02
CA SER A 7 -7.33 0.57 19.63
C SER A 7 -8.49 0.36 18.63
N SER A 8 -9.60 -0.23 19.08
CA SER A 8 -10.82 -0.38 18.27
C SER A 8 -11.52 0.96 18.04
N LEU A 9 -11.63 1.79 19.08
CA LEU A 9 -12.16 3.14 18.95
C LEU A 9 -11.26 4.00 18.06
N ALA A 10 -9.94 3.94 18.27
CA ALA A 10 -8.96 4.65 17.43
C ALA A 10 -9.06 4.25 15.95
N LEU A 11 -9.23 2.96 15.67
CA LEU A 11 -9.45 2.46 14.30
C LEU A 11 -10.73 3.06 13.70
N LYS A 12 -11.85 3.05 14.43
CA LYS A 12 -13.12 3.64 13.95
C LYS A 12 -12.98 5.14 13.68
N LEU A 13 -12.38 5.88 14.62
CA LEU A 13 -12.13 7.31 14.45
C LEU A 13 -11.22 7.60 13.26
N GLY A 14 -10.17 6.80 13.04
CA GLY A 14 -9.30 6.93 11.89
C GLY A 14 -10.00 6.64 10.56
N ILE A 15 -10.89 5.64 10.51
CA ILE A 15 -11.73 5.37 9.33
C ILE A 15 -12.66 6.55 9.06
N THR A 16 -13.35 7.06 10.08
CA THR A 16 -14.21 8.23 9.96
C THR A 16 -13.42 9.46 9.48
N PHE A 17 -12.25 9.71 10.06
CA PHE A 17 -11.35 10.78 9.59
C PHE A 17 -10.97 10.59 8.12
N SER A 18 -10.61 9.37 7.71
CA SER A 18 -10.24 9.07 6.33
C SER A 18 -11.38 9.38 5.35
N PHE A 19 -12.61 9.01 5.68
CA PHE A 19 -13.80 9.34 4.88
C PHE A 19 -14.06 10.85 4.84
N LEU A 20 -14.10 11.51 6.00
CA LEU A 20 -14.38 12.94 6.09
C LEU A 20 -13.32 13.77 5.38
N PHE A 21 -12.04 13.41 5.51
CA PHE A 21 -10.95 14.13 4.86
C PHE A 21 -10.94 13.89 3.34
N SER A 22 -11.31 12.70 2.88
CA SER A 22 -11.52 12.47 1.44
C SER A 22 -12.67 13.33 0.89
N GLY A 23 -13.75 13.50 1.67
CA GLY A 23 -14.83 14.45 1.37
C GLY A 23 -14.37 15.91 1.41
N LEU A 24 -13.41 16.25 2.30
CA LEU A 24 -12.80 17.57 2.33
C LEU A 24 -11.98 17.84 1.08
N ILE A 25 -11.16 16.88 0.61
CA ILE A 25 -10.43 17.00 -0.67
C ILE A 25 -11.42 17.34 -1.80
N TRP A 26 -12.48 16.53 -1.91
CA TRP A 26 -13.56 16.76 -2.88
C TRP A 26 -14.15 18.17 -2.79
N LEU A 27 -14.52 18.60 -1.58
CA LEU A 27 -15.12 19.92 -1.36
C LEU A 27 -14.15 21.05 -1.69
N THR A 28 -12.89 20.94 -1.27
CA THR A 28 -11.89 21.98 -1.49
C THR A 28 -11.53 22.13 -2.96
N ASP A 29 -11.39 21.03 -3.70
CA ASP A 29 -11.13 21.06 -5.14
C ASP A 29 -12.32 21.64 -5.91
N LEU A 30 -13.56 21.29 -5.51
CA LEU A 30 -14.78 21.90 -6.08
C LEU A 30 -14.85 23.42 -5.87
N LEU A 31 -14.32 23.90 -4.74
CA LEU A 31 -14.24 25.32 -4.41
C LEU A 31 -12.96 25.98 -4.92
N TRP A 32 -12.06 25.22 -5.54
CA TRP A 32 -10.79 25.73 -6.04
C TRP A 32 -11.02 26.46 -7.37
N LEU A 33 -10.89 27.78 -7.33
CA LEU A 33 -11.13 28.63 -8.49
C LEU A 33 -9.92 28.77 -9.43
N GLN A 34 -8.81 28.07 -9.17
CA GLN A 34 -7.60 28.15 -9.98
C GLN A 34 -7.40 26.83 -10.70
N GLU A 35 -7.49 26.87 -12.03
CA GLU A 35 -7.13 25.72 -12.84
C GLU A 35 -5.62 25.75 -13.13
N PRO A 36 -4.85 24.74 -12.69
CA PRO A 36 -3.43 24.63 -12.95
C PRO A 36 -3.17 24.37 -14.43
N LEU A 37 -2.16 25.03 -15.00
CA LEU A 37 -1.70 24.68 -16.33
C LEU A 37 -0.79 23.46 -16.25
N LEU A 38 -1.29 22.32 -16.73
CA LEU A 38 -0.59 21.04 -16.65
C LEU A 38 0.36 20.80 -17.82
N LEU A 39 1.40 20.02 -17.57
CA LEU A 39 2.29 19.51 -18.61
C LEU A 39 1.44 18.78 -19.66
N PRO A 40 1.60 19.02 -20.98
CA PRO A 40 0.94 18.23 -22.00
C PRO A 40 1.62 16.86 -22.16
N LYS A 41 0.85 15.85 -22.57
CA LYS A 41 1.41 14.52 -22.86
C LYS A 41 2.41 14.61 -24.02
N PRO A 42 3.68 14.22 -23.83
CA PRO A 42 4.63 14.13 -24.92
C PRO A 42 4.29 12.97 -25.86
N ASP A 43 4.51 13.15 -27.16
CA ASP A 43 4.33 12.08 -28.15
C ASP A 43 5.29 10.91 -27.88
N GLY A 44 4.76 9.69 -27.93
CA GLY A 44 5.55 8.46 -27.78
C GLY A 44 6.05 8.15 -26.36
N PHE A 45 5.69 8.94 -25.35
CA PHE A 45 6.11 8.67 -23.97
C PHE A 45 5.12 7.72 -23.27
N ALA A 46 5.57 6.49 -23.01
CA ALA A 46 4.85 5.53 -22.18
C ALA A 46 4.91 5.94 -20.69
N PHE A 47 3.88 5.60 -19.90
CA PHE A 47 3.80 5.92 -18.46
C PHE A 47 3.96 7.42 -18.13
N TRP A 48 3.45 8.28 -19.02
CA TRP A 48 3.33 9.70 -18.75
C TRP A 48 2.24 9.99 -17.70
N TYR A 49 2.60 10.76 -16.66
CA TYR A 49 1.69 11.14 -15.60
C TYR A 49 1.13 12.55 -15.80
N LYS A 50 -0.20 12.67 -15.83
CA LYS A 50 -0.91 13.91 -16.21
C LYS A 50 -0.75 15.07 -15.22
N TRP A 51 -0.66 14.79 -13.93
CA TRP A 51 -0.92 15.78 -12.89
C TRP A 51 0.39 16.43 -12.42
N GLN A 52 1.08 17.06 -13.37
CA GLN A 52 2.34 17.77 -13.20
C GLN A 52 2.15 19.20 -13.71
N LEU A 53 2.67 20.22 -13.02
CA LEU A 53 2.65 21.58 -13.55
C LEU A 53 3.47 21.68 -14.85
N LEU A 54 3.01 22.53 -15.78
CA LEU A 54 3.79 22.86 -16.97
C LEU A 54 5.06 23.64 -16.61
N ASN A 55 4.93 24.57 -15.66
CA ASN A 55 6.00 25.47 -15.22
C ASN A 55 6.20 25.34 -13.70
N PRO A 56 6.78 24.22 -13.21
CA PRO A 56 7.09 24.06 -11.80
C PRO A 56 8.21 25.03 -11.39
N ASP A 57 8.18 25.52 -10.16
CA ASP A 57 9.23 26.39 -9.62
C ASP A 57 9.96 25.72 -8.44
N PHE A 58 10.92 26.44 -7.86
CA PHE A 58 11.66 25.93 -6.72
C PHE A 58 10.76 25.68 -5.50
N ILE A 59 9.74 26.53 -5.28
CA ILE A 59 8.86 26.46 -4.11
C ILE A 59 7.89 25.28 -4.25
N SER A 60 7.30 25.08 -5.43
CA SER A 60 6.38 23.96 -5.66
C SER A 60 7.07 22.62 -5.40
N ARG A 61 8.25 22.42 -5.98
CA ARG A 61 9.05 21.20 -5.82
C ARG A 61 9.59 21.03 -4.40
N SER A 62 10.19 22.07 -3.83
CA SER A 62 10.79 21.98 -2.48
C SER A 62 9.75 21.84 -1.38
N SER A 63 8.53 22.37 -1.55
CA SER A 63 7.44 22.19 -0.60
C SER A 63 7.00 20.73 -0.52
N ALA A 64 6.83 20.05 -1.67
CA ALA A 64 6.48 18.64 -1.73
C ALA A 64 7.59 17.75 -1.12
N TRP A 65 8.85 17.94 -1.53
CA TRP A 65 9.98 17.17 -0.98
C TRP A 65 10.21 17.43 0.49
N GLY A 66 10.15 18.69 0.94
CA GLY A 66 10.35 19.06 2.33
C GLY A 66 9.31 18.43 3.25
N LEU A 67 8.04 18.47 2.86
CA LEU A 67 6.96 17.84 3.63
C LEU A 67 7.01 16.31 3.55
N TYR A 68 7.35 15.73 2.39
CA TYR A 68 7.61 14.30 2.27
C TYR A 68 8.72 13.82 3.22
N LEU A 69 9.89 14.47 3.20
CA LEU A 69 11.02 14.12 4.06
C LEU A 69 10.68 14.30 5.54
N GLY A 70 10.01 15.41 5.88
CA GLY A 70 9.51 15.65 7.24
C GLY A 70 8.57 14.53 7.70
N HIS A 71 7.60 14.17 6.86
CA HIS A 71 6.65 13.09 7.14
C HIS A 71 7.38 11.75 7.34
N GLN A 72 8.30 11.42 6.43
CA GLN A 72 9.05 10.19 6.45
C GLN A 72 9.92 10.05 7.70
N ILE A 73 10.69 11.09 8.03
CA ILE A 73 11.60 11.11 9.18
C ILE A 73 10.82 10.97 10.48
N VAL A 74 9.71 11.69 10.63
CA VAL A 74 8.87 11.62 11.85
C VAL A 74 8.33 10.21 12.04
N ILE A 75 7.76 9.60 11.00
CA ILE A 75 7.19 8.25 11.11
C ILE A 75 8.28 7.18 11.34
N TRP A 76 9.41 7.26 10.65
CA TRP A 76 10.54 6.36 10.91
C TRP A 76 11.11 6.51 12.31
N TRP A 77 11.21 7.74 12.83
CA TRP A 77 11.63 7.98 14.20
C TRP A 77 10.64 7.37 15.21
N LEU A 78 9.33 7.49 14.99
CA LEU A 78 8.32 6.85 15.84
C LEU A 78 8.40 5.33 15.80
N ILE A 79 8.60 4.72 14.62
CA ILE A 79 8.84 3.27 14.48
C ILE A 79 10.09 2.87 15.26
N PHE A 80 11.19 3.62 15.12
CA PHE A 80 12.44 3.37 15.85
C PHE A 80 12.22 3.44 17.36
N LYS A 81 11.57 4.49 17.87
CA LYS A 81 11.26 4.64 19.30
C LYS A 81 10.39 3.50 19.82
N ALA A 82 9.41 3.06 19.02
CA ALA A 82 8.55 1.95 19.39
C ALA A 82 9.34 0.63 19.44
N GLN A 83 10.15 0.31 18.42
CA GLN A 83 10.99 -0.89 18.43
C GLN A 83 11.98 -0.89 19.59
N ALA A 84 12.59 0.26 19.90
CA ALA A 84 13.52 0.42 21.01
C ALA A 84 12.85 0.16 22.37
N SER A 85 11.57 0.52 22.53
CA SER A 85 10.81 0.25 23.76
C SER A 85 10.36 -1.20 23.94
N LYS A 86 10.48 -2.06 22.91
CA LYS A 86 10.06 -3.47 22.91
C LYS A 86 8.67 -3.69 23.56
N PRO A 87 7.62 -2.96 23.11
CA PRO A 87 6.32 -2.96 23.76
C PRO A 87 5.61 -4.30 23.54
N LYS A 88 4.72 -4.64 24.46
CA LYS A 88 3.74 -5.72 24.27
C LYS A 88 2.57 -5.21 23.42
N TYR A 89 1.90 -6.13 22.74
CA TYR A 89 0.64 -5.84 22.06
C TYR A 89 -0.49 -5.58 23.07
N ILE A 90 -1.14 -4.42 22.98
CA ILE A 90 -2.21 -4.00 23.89
C ILE A 90 -3.51 -3.65 23.15
N SER A 91 -4.64 -3.65 23.86
CA SER A 91 -5.94 -3.24 23.34
C SER A 91 -6.18 -1.72 23.39
N GLY A 92 -5.23 -0.97 23.95
CA GLY A 92 -5.21 0.50 23.95
C GLY A 92 -4.21 1.07 22.94
N LEU A 93 -3.83 2.32 23.14
CA LEU A 93 -2.77 2.98 22.38
C LEU A 93 -1.55 3.23 23.26
N HIS A 94 -0.36 3.05 22.70
CA HIS A 94 0.87 3.60 23.26
C HIS A 94 1.02 5.07 22.87
N TRP A 95 1.90 5.81 23.55
CA TRP A 95 2.16 7.22 23.24
C TRP A 95 2.59 7.43 21.78
N PHE A 96 3.40 6.52 21.23
CA PHE A 96 3.88 6.59 19.85
C PHE A 96 2.76 6.33 18.83
N ASN A 97 1.68 5.64 19.21
CA ASN A 97 0.52 5.45 18.32
C ASN A 97 -0.26 6.76 18.22
N VAL A 98 -0.48 7.42 19.36
CA VAL A 98 -1.11 8.75 19.39
C VAL A 98 -0.27 9.75 18.60
N ALA A 99 1.05 9.76 18.81
CA ALA A 99 1.96 10.62 18.05
C ALA A 99 1.92 10.32 16.54
N ALA A 100 1.88 9.04 16.12
CA ALA A 100 1.80 8.66 14.71
C ALA A 100 0.46 9.07 14.08
N LEU A 101 -0.66 8.90 14.79
CA LEU A 101 -1.98 9.34 14.34
C LEU A 101 -2.02 10.87 14.15
N MET A 102 -1.49 11.61 15.12
CA MET A 102 -1.44 13.07 15.05
C MET A 102 -0.48 13.57 13.96
N ALA A 103 0.69 12.94 13.81
CA ALA A 103 1.64 13.26 12.75
C ALA A 103 1.02 13.03 11.37
N ASN A 104 0.40 11.87 11.14
CA ASN A 104 -0.29 11.58 9.89
C ASN A 104 -1.43 12.57 9.63
N ALA A 105 -2.27 12.88 10.62
CA ALA A 105 -3.35 13.86 10.47
C ALA A 105 -2.82 15.27 10.10
N LEU A 106 -1.70 15.67 10.73
CA LEU A 106 -1.01 16.92 10.41
C LEU A 106 -0.49 16.90 8.97
N PHE A 107 0.26 15.89 8.55
CA PHE A 107 0.82 15.83 7.20
C PHE A 107 -0.24 15.64 6.12
N ILE A 108 -1.35 14.97 6.41
CA ILE A 108 -2.52 14.91 5.54
C ILE A 108 -3.11 16.31 5.31
N SER A 109 -3.23 17.09 6.38
CA SER A 109 -3.71 18.48 6.31
C SER A 109 -2.72 19.39 5.59
N LEU A 110 -1.42 19.26 5.88
CA LEU A 110 -0.36 20.01 5.22
C LEU A 110 -0.26 19.68 3.74
N HIS A 111 -0.48 18.41 3.34
CA HIS A 111 -0.50 18.04 1.93
C HIS A 111 -1.65 18.73 1.20
N LEU A 112 -2.86 18.76 1.78
CA LEU A 112 -3.96 19.50 1.18
C LEU A 112 -3.64 20.98 1.01
N VAL A 113 -3.09 21.62 2.04
CA VAL A 113 -2.65 23.02 1.98
C VAL A 113 -1.55 23.21 0.93
N GLN A 114 -0.57 22.30 0.87
CA GLN A 114 0.52 22.36 -0.10
C GLN A 114 -0.01 22.24 -1.53
N THR A 115 -0.92 21.30 -1.81
CA THR A 115 -1.56 21.19 -3.12
C THR A 115 -2.30 22.49 -3.44
N HIS A 116 -3.11 23.03 -2.54
CA HIS A 116 -3.84 24.28 -2.81
C HIS A 116 -2.95 25.51 -3.06
N LEU A 117 -1.79 25.58 -2.41
CA LEU A 117 -0.88 26.73 -2.55
C LEU A 117 0.10 26.57 -3.72
N PHE A 118 0.55 25.36 -4.01
CA PHE A 118 1.68 25.11 -4.92
C PHE A 118 1.45 24.02 -5.95
N TYR A 119 0.31 23.33 -5.88
CA TYR A 119 -0.15 22.25 -6.74
C TYR A 119 0.69 20.97 -6.74
N ASP A 120 1.98 21.02 -7.08
CA ASP A 120 2.81 19.86 -7.41
C ASP A 120 2.90 18.79 -6.31
N GLY A 121 3.15 17.55 -6.72
CA GLY A 121 3.60 16.45 -5.86
C GLY A 121 5.00 15.97 -6.24
N LEU A 122 5.47 14.87 -5.64
CA LEU A 122 6.78 14.30 -6.02
C LEU A 122 6.83 13.82 -7.47
N ALA A 123 5.67 13.57 -8.09
CA ALA A 123 5.57 13.21 -9.50
C ALA A 123 6.29 14.18 -10.44
N GLN A 124 6.52 15.43 -10.04
CA GLN A 124 7.29 16.39 -10.83
C GLN A 124 8.75 15.95 -11.08
N ASP A 125 9.31 15.14 -10.17
CA ASP A 125 10.74 14.81 -10.11
C ASP A 125 11.03 13.31 -10.23
N VAL A 126 10.00 12.47 -10.18
CA VAL A 126 10.13 11.00 -10.16
C VAL A 126 9.13 10.37 -11.11
N THR A 127 9.42 9.14 -11.55
CA THR A 127 8.59 8.45 -12.54
C THR A 127 7.39 7.75 -11.90
N GLU A 128 6.32 7.53 -12.66
CA GLU A 128 5.12 6.83 -12.18
C GLU A 128 5.44 5.39 -11.75
N GLU A 129 6.33 4.73 -12.47
CA GLU A 129 6.75 3.37 -12.16
C GLU A 129 7.42 3.30 -10.78
N SER A 130 8.16 4.33 -10.37
CA SER A 130 8.81 4.35 -9.05
C SER A 130 7.77 4.26 -7.92
N ALA A 131 6.64 4.97 -8.04
CA ALA A 131 5.55 4.92 -7.08
C ALA A 131 4.78 3.60 -7.18
N GLN A 132 4.60 3.06 -8.38
CA GLN A 132 3.97 1.76 -8.59
C GLN A 132 4.79 0.61 -7.97
N TYR A 133 6.10 0.56 -8.23
CA TYR A 133 6.98 -0.48 -7.69
C TYR A 133 7.12 -0.42 -6.17
N SER A 134 7.02 0.78 -5.56
CA SER A 134 7.02 0.92 -4.10
C SER A 134 5.91 0.07 -3.46
N VAL A 135 4.71 0.11 -4.04
CA VAL A 135 3.51 -0.61 -3.60
C VAL A 135 3.56 -2.09 -3.99
N ILE A 136 4.04 -2.43 -5.20
CA ILE A 136 4.19 -3.83 -5.63
C ILE A 136 5.05 -4.62 -4.63
N VAL A 137 6.19 -4.06 -4.22
CA VAL A 137 7.05 -4.71 -3.22
C VAL A 137 6.35 -4.80 -1.86
N LEU A 138 5.56 -3.80 -1.46
CA LEU A 138 4.75 -3.88 -0.23
C LEU A 138 3.80 -5.08 -0.31
N LEU A 139 3.07 -5.26 -1.41
CA LEU A 139 2.15 -6.38 -1.62
C LEU A 139 2.86 -7.74 -1.56
N ILE A 140 4.00 -7.87 -2.22
CA ILE A 140 4.86 -9.07 -2.17
C ILE A 140 5.28 -9.38 -0.72
N VAL A 141 5.74 -8.38 0.02
CA VAL A 141 6.15 -8.54 1.42
C VAL A 141 4.97 -8.93 2.30
N VAL A 142 3.77 -8.38 2.08
CA VAL A 142 2.54 -8.80 2.77
C VAL A 142 2.27 -10.29 2.53
N LEU A 143 2.32 -10.76 1.28
CA LEU A 143 2.14 -12.18 0.96
C LEU A 143 3.17 -13.07 1.66
N MET A 144 4.44 -12.67 1.66
CA MET A 144 5.52 -13.40 2.34
C MET A 144 5.33 -13.47 3.86
N MET A 145 4.95 -12.35 4.49
CA MET A 145 4.74 -12.29 5.94
C MET A 145 3.53 -13.09 6.37
N GLU A 146 2.44 -13.04 5.61
CA GLU A 146 1.19 -13.70 5.93
C GLU A 146 1.15 -15.19 5.52
N ASN A 147 2.10 -15.67 4.70
CA ASN A 147 2.19 -17.05 4.23
C ASN A 147 2.01 -18.08 5.35
N GLN A 148 2.65 -17.90 6.51
CA GLN A 148 2.53 -18.85 7.63
C GLN A 148 1.10 -18.95 8.18
N ARG A 149 0.34 -17.85 8.15
CA ARG A 149 -1.00 -17.77 8.75
C ARG A 149 -2.09 -18.20 7.78
N ARG A 150 -2.00 -17.77 6.51
CA ARG A 150 -3.06 -17.98 5.51
C ARG A 150 -2.67 -18.88 4.34
N GLY A 151 -1.44 -19.36 4.30
CA GLY A 151 -0.86 -20.04 3.14
C GLY A 151 -0.52 -19.08 2.01
N LEU A 152 0.29 -19.55 1.04
CA LEU A 152 0.48 -18.84 -0.23
C LEU A 152 -0.55 -19.29 -1.26
N PHE A 153 -0.89 -20.58 -1.27
CA PHE A 153 -1.83 -21.18 -2.21
C PHE A 153 -2.85 -22.06 -1.48
N PHE A 154 -4.12 -21.69 -1.58
CA PHE A 154 -5.26 -22.47 -1.09
C PHE A 154 -5.17 -22.86 0.39
N GLY A 155 -4.66 -21.95 1.24
CA GLY A 155 -4.47 -22.21 2.66
C GLY A 155 -3.20 -22.99 3.02
N LYS A 156 -2.38 -23.37 2.03
CA LYS A 156 -1.13 -24.13 2.26
C LYS A 156 0.08 -23.19 2.30
N PRO A 157 0.83 -23.14 3.41
CA PRO A 157 2.06 -22.37 3.50
C PRO A 157 3.20 -23.02 2.72
N LEU A 158 4.14 -22.21 2.24
CA LEU A 158 5.43 -22.68 1.75
C LEU A 158 6.53 -22.42 2.79
N ASP A 159 7.23 -23.47 3.22
CA ASP A 159 8.20 -23.38 4.32
C ASP A 159 9.37 -22.44 4.03
N PHE A 160 9.88 -22.46 2.79
CA PHE A 160 11.00 -21.60 2.43
C PHE A 160 10.61 -20.11 2.43
N VAL A 161 9.37 -19.79 2.03
CA VAL A 161 8.82 -18.42 2.11
C VAL A 161 8.69 -17.98 3.58
N THR A 162 8.21 -18.87 4.45
CA THR A 162 8.14 -18.59 5.90
C THR A 162 9.52 -18.31 6.50
N ARG A 163 10.54 -19.07 6.11
CA ARG A 163 11.92 -18.85 6.57
C ARG A 163 12.47 -17.51 6.06
N ALA A 164 12.25 -17.19 4.79
CA ALA A 164 12.70 -15.93 4.20
C ALA A 164 12.03 -14.69 4.84
N SER A 165 10.77 -14.80 5.29
CA SER A 165 10.00 -13.64 5.77
C SER A 165 10.27 -13.23 7.22
N GLN A 166 11.10 -13.96 7.97
CA GLN A 166 11.40 -13.66 9.38
C GLN A 166 11.99 -12.25 9.57
N GLY A 167 12.98 -11.88 8.74
CA GLY A 167 13.57 -10.54 8.78
C GLY A 167 12.60 -9.47 8.33
N LEU A 168 11.79 -9.76 7.31
CA LEU A 168 10.77 -8.86 6.79
C LEU A 168 9.76 -8.49 7.87
N ARG A 169 9.25 -9.45 8.64
CA ARG A 169 8.32 -9.18 9.76
C ARG A 169 8.87 -8.19 10.78
N LYS A 170 10.18 -8.20 11.02
CA LYS A 170 10.82 -7.30 11.98
C LYS A 170 10.91 -5.86 11.45
N TYR A 171 11.20 -5.68 10.16
CA TYR A 171 11.54 -4.37 9.58
C TYR A 171 10.52 -3.82 8.58
N HIS A 172 9.45 -4.56 8.27
CA HIS A 172 8.45 -4.17 7.27
C HIS A 172 7.91 -2.76 7.52
N GLY A 173 7.74 -2.36 8.79
CA GLY A 173 7.25 -1.04 9.16
C GLY A 173 8.01 0.12 8.50
N TYR A 174 9.35 0.03 8.36
CA TYR A 174 10.13 1.07 7.71
C TYR A 174 9.87 1.16 6.21
N TYR A 175 9.88 0.01 5.52
CA TYR A 175 9.61 -0.05 4.08
C TYR A 175 8.15 0.32 3.78
N PHE A 176 7.20 -0.17 4.59
CA PHE A 176 5.77 0.07 4.40
C PHE A 176 5.44 1.53 4.63
N ALA A 177 6.02 2.14 5.66
CA ALA A 177 5.92 3.58 5.86
C ALA A 177 6.52 4.35 4.67
N TRP A 178 7.69 3.93 4.15
CA TRP A 178 8.28 4.56 2.97
C TRP A 178 7.40 4.48 1.74
N ALA A 179 6.98 3.28 1.34
CA ALA A 179 6.13 3.10 0.17
C ALA A 179 4.81 3.88 0.32
N THR A 180 4.21 3.84 1.51
CA THR A 180 2.93 4.53 1.76
C THR A 180 3.09 6.05 1.72
N ILE A 181 4.09 6.61 2.42
CA ILE A 181 4.31 8.06 2.46
C ILE A 181 4.80 8.58 1.11
N TYR A 182 5.62 7.81 0.40
CA TYR A 182 6.10 8.14 -0.94
C TYR A 182 4.93 8.24 -1.94
N THR A 183 4.10 7.19 -2.03
CA THR A 183 2.92 7.22 -2.89
C THR A 183 1.90 8.28 -2.45
N PHE A 184 1.78 8.52 -1.14
CA PHE A 184 0.91 9.57 -0.60
C PHE A 184 1.32 10.97 -1.07
N TRP A 185 2.63 11.29 -1.11
CA TRP A 185 3.15 12.58 -1.58
C TRP A 185 3.43 12.62 -3.09
N TYR A 186 3.37 11.48 -3.78
CA TYR A 186 3.59 11.41 -5.22
C TYR A 186 2.56 12.23 -5.99
N HIS A 187 1.28 12.05 -5.64
CA HIS A 187 0.16 12.70 -6.31
C HIS A 187 -0.19 14.04 -5.63
N PRO A 188 -0.53 15.09 -6.41
CA PRO A 188 -1.24 16.23 -5.86
C PRO A 188 -2.68 15.81 -5.43
N MET A 189 -3.25 16.47 -4.41
CA MET A 189 -4.60 16.18 -3.90
C MET A 189 -5.74 16.69 -4.80
N VAL A 190 -5.84 16.18 -6.03
CA VAL A 190 -6.84 16.60 -7.02
C VAL A 190 -8.10 15.72 -7.01
N MET A 191 -9.26 16.29 -7.36
CA MET A 191 -10.55 15.56 -7.38
C MET A 191 -10.78 14.79 -8.68
N THR A 192 -10.11 13.65 -8.83
CA THR A 192 -10.60 12.59 -9.72
C THR A 192 -11.14 11.43 -8.90
N GLN A 193 -12.03 10.61 -9.46
CA GLN A 193 -12.55 9.44 -8.74
C GLN A 193 -11.40 8.50 -8.30
N GLY A 194 -10.40 8.30 -9.17
CA GLY A 194 -9.21 7.51 -8.90
C GLY A 194 -8.37 8.10 -7.77
N HIS A 195 -8.10 9.41 -7.78
CA HIS A 195 -7.35 10.07 -6.72
C HIS A 195 -8.10 10.08 -5.38
N LEU A 196 -9.40 10.40 -5.37
CA LEU A 196 -10.19 10.39 -4.13
C LEU A 196 -10.19 9.02 -3.45
N LEU A 197 -10.42 7.94 -4.23
CA LEU A 197 -10.34 6.58 -3.70
C LEU A 197 -8.91 6.20 -3.32
N GLY A 198 -7.92 6.66 -4.08
CA GLY A 198 -6.50 6.49 -3.79
C GLY A 198 -6.10 7.11 -2.47
N PHE A 199 -6.37 8.40 -2.25
CA PHE A 199 -6.11 9.09 -0.99
C PHE A 199 -6.86 8.48 0.17
N PHE A 200 -8.14 8.14 -0.01
CA PHE A 200 -8.89 7.39 0.99
C PHE A 200 -8.14 6.11 1.37
N TYR A 201 -7.69 5.33 0.39
CA TYR A 201 -6.95 4.11 0.63
C TYR A 201 -5.60 4.36 1.33
N MET A 202 -4.85 5.37 0.91
CA MET A 202 -3.60 5.77 1.56
C MET A 202 -3.83 6.13 3.03
N PHE A 203 -4.92 6.83 3.37
CA PHE A 203 -5.28 7.14 4.75
C PHE A 203 -5.55 5.87 5.57
N LEU A 204 -6.20 4.86 5.00
CA LEU A 204 -6.41 3.58 5.68
C LEU A 204 -5.09 2.84 5.93
N ILE A 205 -4.13 2.89 5.00
CA ILE A 205 -2.80 2.28 5.18
C ILE A 205 -1.99 3.06 6.23
N LEU A 206 -2.00 4.39 6.20
CA LEU A 206 -1.34 5.23 7.22
C LEU A 206 -1.96 5.00 8.62
N LEU A 207 -3.28 4.81 8.70
CA LEU A 207 -3.97 4.41 9.91
C LEU A 207 -3.51 3.02 10.38
N GLN A 208 -3.48 2.03 9.50
CA GLN A 208 -2.99 0.70 9.82
C GLN A 208 -1.53 0.74 10.30
N GLY A 209 -0.69 1.55 9.67
CA GLY A 209 0.67 1.84 10.08
C GLY A 209 0.71 2.43 11.49
N SER A 210 -0.08 3.46 11.77
CA SER A 210 -0.10 4.17 13.06
C SER A 210 -0.49 3.29 14.26
N LEU A 211 -1.19 2.18 14.01
CA LEU A 211 -1.69 1.26 15.04
C LEU A 211 -0.69 0.14 15.40
N PHE A 212 0.57 0.21 14.96
CA PHE A 212 1.59 -0.79 15.29
C PHE A 212 1.67 -1.11 16.80
N PHE A 213 1.95 -2.37 17.16
CA PHE A 213 1.90 -2.87 18.55
C PHE A 213 0.53 -2.77 19.27
N THR A 214 -0.58 -2.62 18.54
CA THR A 214 -1.94 -2.73 19.10
C THR A 214 -2.68 -3.98 18.60
N ARG A 215 -3.75 -4.39 19.29
CA ARG A 215 -4.62 -5.48 18.83
C ARG A 215 -5.35 -5.15 17.52
N ALA A 216 -5.59 -3.88 17.22
CA ALA A 216 -6.21 -3.46 15.97
C ALA A 216 -5.32 -3.74 14.76
N HIS A 217 -4.01 -3.51 14.88
CA HIS A 217 -3.04 -3.76 13.80
C HIS A 217 -2.93 -5.24 13.40
N LEU A 218 -3.22 -6.15 14.34
CA LEU A 218 -3.24 -7.59 14.10
C LEU A 218 -4.62 -8.13 13.70
N ASN A 219 -5.64 -7.28 13.61
CA ASN A 219 -7.01 -7.75 13.36
C ASN A 219 -7.15 -8.23 11.91
N PRO A 220 -7.37 -9.54 11.66
CA PRO A 220 -7.37 -10.09 10.31
C PRO A 220 -8.52 -9.57 9.45
N LYS A 221 -9.66 -9.18 10.06
CA LYS A 221 -10.77 -8.59 9.32
C LYS A 221 -10.42 -7.20 8.79
N TRP A 222 -9.69 -6.43 9.60
CA TRP A 222 -9.24 -5.09 9.23
C TRP A 222 -8.11 -5.15 8.20
N THR A 223 -7.08 -5.98 8.40
CA THR A 223 -5.98 -6.10 7.44
C THR A 223 -6.48 -6.58 6.09
N ILE A 224 -7.37 -7.59 6.06
CA ILE A 224 -7.93 -8.08 4.80
C ILE A 224 -8.85 -7.05 4.14
N PHE A 225 -9.60 -6.25 4.92
CA PHE A 225 -10.35 -5.13 4.36
C PHE A 225 -9.42 -4.15 3.63
N VAL A 226 -8.33 -3.71 4.26
CA VAL A 226 -7.33 -2.83 3.62
C VAL A 226 -6.70 -3.51 2.40
N GLU A 227 -6.41 -4.81 2.47
CA GLU A 227 -5.86 -5.55 1.33
C GLU A 227 -6.85 -5.68 0.15
N VAL A 228 -8.16 -5.73 0.38
CA VAL A 228 -9.18 -5.87 -0.67
C VAL A 228 -9.54 -4.52 -1.31
N VAL A 229 -9.42 -3.41 -0.59
CA VAL A 229 -9.70 -2.06 -1.14
C VAL A 229 -8.81 -1.75 -2.36
N VAL A 230 -7.60 -2.33 -2.44
CA VAL A 230 -6.71 -2.20 -3.61
C VAL A 230 -7.38 -2.67 -4.91
N VAL A 231 -8.23 -3.71 -4.84
CA VAL A 231 -8.95 -4.24 -6.01
C VAL A 231 -9.85 -3.17 -6.61
N ILE A 232 -10.58 -2.46 -5.74
CA ILE A 232 -11.54 -1.43 -6.14
C ILE A 232 -10.78 -0.23 -6.71
N HIS A 233 -9.70 0.19 -6.04
CA HIS A 233 -8.87 1.28 -6.50
C HIS A 233 -8.21 0.99 -7.86
N ALA A 234 -7.58 -0.17 -8.01
CA ALA A 234 -6.93 -0.56 -9.26
C ALA A 234 -7.91 -0.71 -10.43
N LEU A 235 -9.10 -1.28 -10.18
CA LEU A 235 -10.17 -1.34 -11.18
C LEU A 235 -10.58 0.07 -11.63
N LEU A 236 -10.82 0.97 -10.69
CA LEU A 236 -11.26 2.34 -10.98
C LEU A 236 -10.20 3.09 -11.80
N VAL A 237 -8.93 3.05 -11.40
CA VAL A 237 -7.83 3.68 -12.13
C VAL A 237 -7.68 3.08 -13.52
N ALA A 238 -7.81 1.76 -13.67
CA ALA A 238 -7.72 1.11 -14.97
C ALA A 238 -8.86 1.54 -15.92
N LEU A 239 -10.09 1.63 -15.42
CA LEU A 239 -11.23 2.12 -16.20
C LEU A 239 -11.05 3.59 -16.61
N MET A 240 -10.63 4.45 -15.69
CA MET A 240 -10.45 5.88 -15.95
C MET A 240 -9.36 6.18 -16.97
N ASN A 241 -8.30 5.37 -17.00
CA ASN A 241 -7.21 5.55 -17.96
C ASN A 241 -7.38 4.70 -19.23
N SER A 242 -8.54 4.04 -19.41
CA SER A 242 -8.79 3.13 -20.55
C SER A 242 -7.70 2.05 -20.68
N HIS A 243 -7.16 1.62 -19.55
CA HIS A 243 -6.22 0.51 -19.45
C HIS A 243 -6.95 -0.83 -19.41
N ASN A 244 -6.19 -1.92 -19.40
CA ASN A 244 -6.70 -3.27 -19.39
C ASN A 244 -7.32 -3.66 -18.03
N TRP A 245 -8.52 -3.16 -17.74
CA TRP A 245 -9.19 -3.35 -16.44
C TRP A 245 -9.38 -4.80 -16.00
N PRO A 246 -9.64 -5.81 -16.88
CA PRO A 246 -9.79 -7.20 -16.45
C PRO A 246 -8.52 -7.75 -15.82
N MET A 247 -7.36 -7.36 -16.34
CA MET A 247 -6.05 -7.75 -15.81
C MET A 247 -5.87 -7.31 -14.35
N PHE A 248 -6.26 -6.08 -14.02
CA PHE A 248 -6.17 -5.57 -12.65
C PHE A 248 -7.24 -6.18 -11.74
N LEU A 249 -8.49 -6.27 -12.21
CA LEU A 249 -9.58 -6.85 -11.43
C LEU A 249 -9.31 -8.32 -11.09
N PHE A 250 -9.13 -9.16 -12.11
CA PHE A 250 -8.92 -10.60 -11.93
C PHE A 250 -7.57 -10.92 -11.31
N GLY A 251 -6.56 -10.08 -11.56
CA GLY A 251 -5.28 -10.14 -10.86
C GLY A 251 -5.42 -10.04 -9.35
N PHE A 252 -5.88 -8.89 -8.84
CA PHE A 252 -5.99 -8.68 -7.40
C PHE A 252 -7.07 -9.57 -6.75
N LEU A 253 -8.20 -9.81 -7.45
CA LEU A 253 -9.17 -10.81 -6.97
C LEU A 253 -8.57 -12.21 -6.96
N GLY A 254 -7.73 -12.58 -7.93
CA GLY A 254 -7.05 -13.88 -7.96
C GLY A 254 -6.17 -14.09 -6.74
N VAL A 255 -5.42 -13.06 -6.34
CA VAL A 255 -4.65 -13.05 -5.07
C VAL A 255 -5.56 -13.22 -3.87
N PHE A 256 -6.71 -12.54 -3.84
CA PHE A 256 -7.70 -12.73 -2.78
C PHE A 256 -8.22 -14.17 -2.72
N MET A 257 -8.66 -14.69 -3.87
CA MET A 257 -9.29 -16.00 -4.02
C MET A 257 -8.35 -17.15 -3.68
N VAL A 258 -7.10 -17.08 -4.11
CA VAL A 258 -6.11 -18.14 -3.93
C VAL A 258 -5.37 -18.02 -2.59
N THR A 259 -5.13 -16.81 -2.11
CA THR A 259 -4.26 -16.55 -0.94
C THR A 259 -5.03 -15.95 0.24
N GLN A 260 -5.59 -14.74 0.09
CA GLN A 260 -6.03 -13.94 1.25
C GLN A 260 -7.27 -14.51 1.95
N MET A 261 -8.22 -15.06 1.18
CA MET A 261 -9.48 -15.62 1.67
C MET A 261 -9.29 -16.71 2.74
N TYR A 262 -8.20 -17.48 2.64
CA TYR A 262 -7.89 -18.57 3.58
C TYR A 262 -7.44 -18.07 4.95
N GLY A 263 -7.12 -16.78 5.08
CA GLY A 263 -6.86 -16.11 6.35
C GLY A 263 -8.13 -15.68 7.10
N LEU A 264 -9.31 -15.86 6.52
CA LEU A 264 -10.61 -15.56 7.13
C LEU A 264 -11.28 -16.83 7.69
N PRO A 265 -12.08 -16.70 8.76
CA PRO A 265 -12.88 -17.80 9.32
C PRO A 265 -14.13 -18.08 8.45
N LEU A 266 -13.95 -18.35 7.17
CA LEU A 266 -15.02 -18.66 6.23
C LEU A 266 -15.33 -20.16 6.24
N SER A 267 -16.62 -20.50 6.19
CA SER A 267 -17.05 -21.89 5.99
C SER A 267 -16.67 -22.37 4.59
N GLN A 268 -16.52 -23.69 4.42
CA GLN A 268 -16.20 -24.27 3.11
C GLN A 268 -17.27 -23.95 2.06
N LYS A 269 -18.55 -23.85 2.46
CA LYS A 269 -19.65 -23.45 1.57
C LYS A 269 -19.46 -22.03 1.05
N MET A 270 -19.07 -21.09 1.91
CA MET A 270 -18.81 -19.70 1.50
C MET A 270 -17.61 -19.61 0.56
N ARG A 271 -16.55 -20.39 0.81
CA ARG A 271 -15.39 -20.45 -0.10
C ARG A 271 -15.81 -20.95 -1.49
N TRP A 272 -16.64 -22.00 -1.56
CA TRP A 272 -17.16 -22.49 -2.83
C TRP A 272 -18.03 -21.47 -3.55
N LEU A 273 -18.91 -20.77 -2.82
CA LEU A 273 -19.71 -19.69 -3.40
C LEU A 273 -18.82 -18.61 -4.02
N LEU A 274 -17.79 -18.14 -3.30
CA LEU A 274 -16.85 -17.14 -3.81
C LEU A 274 -16.11 -17.64 -5.06
N TRP A 275 -15.66 -18.91 -5.06
CA TRP A 275 -15.03 -19.53 -6.24
C TRP A 275 -15.97 -19.59 -7.44
N SER A 276 -17.22 -20.00 -7.24
CA SER A 276 -18.22 -20.05 -8.31
C SER A 276 -18.52 -18.67 -8.87
N LEU A 277 -18.62 -17.64 -8.02
CA LEU A 277 -18.82 -16.25 -8.45
C LEU A 277 -17.60 -15.74 -9.23
N PHE A 278 -16.38 -16.02 -8.77
CA PHE A 278 -15.16 -15.61 -9.43
C PHE A 278 -15.01 -16.24 -10.81
N VAL A 279 -15.19 -17.57 -10.92
CA VAL A 279 -15.15 -18.29 -12.19
C VAL A 279 -16.27 -17.86 -13.12
N GLY A 280 -17.49 -17.69 -12.59
CA GLY A 280 -18.63 -17.18 -13.35
C GLY A 280 -18.36 -15.80 -13.94
N LEU A 281 -17.75 -14.90 -13.16
CA LEU A 281 -17.39 -13.57 -13.64
C LEU A 281 -16.33 -13.63 -14.75
N ILE A 282 -15.31 -14.49 -14.63
CA ILE A 282 -14.32 -14.72 -15.70
C ILE A 282 -15.02 -15.19 -16.98
N VAL A 283 -15.87 -16.22 -16.88
CA VAL A 283 -16.59 -16.77 -18.06
C VAL A 283 -17.44 -15.69 -18.72
N VAL A 284 -18.18 -14.90 -17.94
CA VAL A 284 -18.99 -13.80 -18.47
C VAL A 284 -18.11 -12.80 -19.21
N VAL A 285 -17.04 -12.29 -18.59
CA VAL A 285 -16.19 -11.25 -19.19
C VAL A 285 -15.50 -11.75 -20.46
N TYR A 286 -14.89 -12.93 -20.44
CA TYR A 286 -14.11 -13.43 -21.57
C TYR A 286 -14.97 -14.02 -22.71
N ASN A 287 -16.24 -14.34 -22.47
CA ASN A 287 -17.18 -14.59 -23.57
C ASN A 287 -17.47 -13.34 -24.42
N PHE A 288 -17.40 -12.14 -23.83
CA PHE A 288 -17.55 -10.88 -24.57
C PHE A 288 -16.21 -10.35 -25.10
N LYS A 289 -15.15 -10.48 -24.30
CA LYS A 289 -13.83 -9.92 -24.61
C LYS A 289 -12.99 -10.78 -25.55
N GLY A 290 -13.23 -12.10 -25.56
CA GLY A 290 -12.47 -13.09 -26.33
C GLY A 290 -11.51 -13.89 -25.44
N TRP A 291 -11.56 -15.23 -25.56
CA TRP A 291 -10.78 -16.15 -24.73
C TRP A 291 -9.27 -16.11 -25.01
N GLU A 292 -8.85 -15.58 -26.14
CA GLU A 292 -7.44 -15.34 -26.48
C GLU A 292 -6.76 -14.34 -25.53
N GLN A 293 -7.54 -13.51 -24.83
CA GLN A 293 -7.07 -12.54 -23.84
C GLN A 293 -7.06 -13.11 -22.40
N ALA A 294 -7.39 -14.39 -22.20
CA ALA A 294 -7.54 -14.98 -20.86
C ALA A 294 -6.25 -15.00 -20.01
N TYR A 295 -5.07 -14.79 -20.62
CA TYR A 295 -3.80 -14.67 -19.88
C TYR A 295 -3.81 -13.52 -18.85
N GLU A 296 -4.62 -12.49 -19.08
CA GLU A 296 -4.79 -11.33 -18.19
C GLU A 296 -5.29 -11.75 -16.79
N VAL A 297 -6.08 -12.82 -16.69
CA VAL A 297 -6.64 -13.34 -15.42
C VAL A 297 -5.54 -13.66 -14.41
N ILE A 298 -4.42 -14.19 -14.89
CA ILE A 298 -3.31 -14.62 -14.04
C ILE A 298 -2.13 -13.66 -14.08
N PHE A 299 -2.13 -12.65 -14.96
CA PHE A 299 -0.93 -11.86 -15.20
C PHE A 299 -0.42 -11.16 -13.94
N VAL A 300 -1.25 -10.35 -13.27
CA VAL A 300 -0.87 -9.63 -12.05
C VAL A 300 -0.67 -10.62 -10.88
N ALA A 301 -1.61 -11.53 -10.65
CA ALA A 301 -1.52 -12.49 -9.54
C ALA A 301 -0.29 -13.41 -9.66
N GLY A 302 -0.07 -13.95 -10.86
CA GLY A 302 1.07 -14.78 -11.22
C GLY A 302 2.39 -14.03 -11.08
N THR A 303 2.42 -12.74 -11.45
CA THR A 303 3.58 -11.88 -11.25
C THR A 303 3.88 -11.70 -9.76
N GLU A 304 2.89 -11.37 -8.93
CA GLU A 304 3.08 -11.24 -7.48
C GLU A 304 3.60 -12.54 -6.85
N TRP A 305 3.00 -13.69 -7.18
CA TRP A 305 3.46 -14.97 -6.67
C TRP A 305 4.86 -15.33 -7.17
N ALA A 306 5.17 -15.08 -8.45
CA ALA A 306 6.51 -15.31 -8.99
C ALA A 306 7.56 -14.48 -8.24
N PHE A 307 7.27 -13.20 -7.96
CA PHE A 307 8.16 -12.35 -7.17
C PHE A 307 8.27 -12.80 -5.72
N VAL A 308 7.18 -13.26 -5.07
CA VAL A 308 7.24 -13.85 -3.73
C VAL A 308 8.23 -15.03 -3.70
N LEU A 309 8.13 -15.94 -4.67
CA LEU A 309 9.02 -17.11 -4.77
C LEU A 309 10.47 -16.69 -5.06
N LEU A 310 10.67 -15.78 -6.01
CA LEU A 310 11.98 -15.25 -6.40
C LEU A 310 12.68 -14.55 -5.22
N VAL A 311 12.01 -13.58 -4.59
CA VAL A 311 12.55 -12.81 -3.45
C VAL A 311 12.85 -13.74 -2.27
N SER A 312 11.97 -14.71 -2.00
CA SER A 312 12.23 -15.72 -0.97
C SER A 312 13.48 -16.54 -1.26
N GLY A 313 13.66 -16.98 -2.52
CA GLY A 313 14.84 -17.69 -2.98
C GLY A 313 16.12 -16.85 -2.84
N LEU A 314 16.08 -15.58 -3.27
CA LEU A 314 17.21 -14.65 -3.16
C LEU A 314 17.60 -14.40 -1.70
N ILE A 315 16.65 -14.15 -0.81
CA ILE A 315 16.92 -13.95 0.62
C ILE A 315 17.65 -15.17 1.20
N LEU A 316 17.14 -16.38 0.95
CA LEU A 316 17.77 -17.60 1.46
C LEU A 316 19.13 -17.87 0.82
N PHE A 317 19.28 -17.56 -0.47
CA PHE A 317 20.55 -17.67 -1.17
C PHE A 317 21.62 -16.76 -0.54
N PHE A 318 21.30 -15.48 -0.29
CA PHE A 318 22.23 -14.56 0.38
C PHE A 318 22.50 -14.92 1.84
N GLN A 319 21.58 -15.62 2.50
CA GLN A 319 21.77 -16.12 3.87
C GLN A 319 22.54 -17.45 3.94
N SER A 320 22.74 -18.13 2.81
CA SER A 320 23.32 -19.46 2.73
C SER A 320 24.80 -19.49 3.13
N ASP A 321 25.25 -20.66 3.59
CA ASP A 321 26.65 -20.87 3.97
C ASP A 321 27.63 -20.67 2.80
N PHE A 322 27.16 -20.87 1.56
CA PHE A 322 27.94 -20.60 0.35
C PHE A 322 28.35 -19.13 0.27
N ILE A 323 27.38 -18.21 0.40
CA ILE A 323 27.65 -16.76 0.38
C ILE A 323 28.47 -16.34 1.61
N ARG A 324 28.20 -16.91 2.78
CA ARG A 324 28.98 -16.62 4.00
C ARG A 324 30.45 -17.01 3.86
N LYS A 325 30.76 -18.07 3.11
CA LYS A 325 32.14 -18.50 2.83
C LYS A 325 32.85 -17.60 1.81
N LEU A 326 32.11 -16.95 0.90
CA LEU A 326 32.65 -16.01 -0.09
C LEU A 326 32.82 -14.60 0.46
N ALA A 327 32.07 -14.22 1.49
CA ALA A 327 32.27 -12.95 2.19
C ALA A 327 33.59 -13.01 2.97
N PRO A 328 34.57 -12.11 2.71
CA PRO A 328 35.78 -12.06 3.52
C PRO A 328 35.38 -11.59 4.92
N LEU A 329 35.18 -12.55 5.83
CA LEU A 329 34.98 -12.26 7.23
C LEU A 329 36.26 -11.59 7.73
N LYS A 330 36.21 -10.26 7.88
CA LYS A 330 37.22 -9.50 8.61
C LYS A 330 37.25 -10.10 10.00
N LYS A 331 38.21 -10.99 10.27
CA LYS A 331 38.51 -11.49 11.61
C LYS A 331 38.79 -10.25 12.45
N THR A 332 37.83 -9.86 13.28
CA THR A 332 38.10 -8.98 14.42
C THR A 332 39.10 -9.75 15.28
N LYS A 333 40.38 -9.34 15.21
CA LYS A 333 41.37 -9.76 16.19
C LYS A 333 40.89 -9.27 17.55
N SER A 334 41.00 -10.19 18.51
CA SER A 334 40.74 -10.08 19.95
C SER A 334 41.12 -8.74 20.55
#